data_AF-A0A6I6MJA3-F1
#
_entry.id   AF-A0A6I6MJA3-F1
#
_cell.length_a   1.000
_cell.length_b   1.000
_cell.length_c   1.000
_cell.angle_alpha   90.00
_cell.angle_beta   90.00
_cell.angle_gamma   90.00
#
_symmetry.space_group_name_H-M   'P 1'
#
loop_
_entity.id
_entity.type
_entity.pdbx_description
1 polymer ?
#
loop_
_entity_poly.entity_id
_entity_poly.type
_entity_poly.pdbx_seq_one_letter_code
_entity_poly.pdbx_strand_id
1 'polypeptide(L)' 'MAESNEIGVRDVAEYVRDLSLELAHMARRAGLVSVAGGLEQAHRAADAELRALQSPSGNAAPDEAA' A
#
# COMPACT_ATOMS: atom_id res chain seq x y z
N MET A 1 15.48 24.37 13.41
CA MET A 1 15.02 22.98 13.64
C MET A 1 14.75 22.40 12.27
N ALA A 2 15.55 21.46 11.80
CA ALA A 2 15.24 20.75 10.56
C ALA A 2 14.14 19.74 10.90
N GLU A 3 12.95 19.90 10.32
CA GLU A 3 11.94 18.84 10.34
C GLU A 3 12.58 17.62 9.66
N SER A 4 12.59 16.47 10.35
CA SER A 4 13.02 15.21 9.74
C SER A 4 12.12 14.96 8.53
N ASN A 5 12.67 15.06 7.33
CA ASN A 5 12.01 14.76 6.07
C ASN A 5 11.95 13.24 5.86
N GLU A 6 11.49 12.52 6.88
CA GLU A 6 11.41 11.07 6.90
C GLU A 6 10.13 10.62 6.23
N ILE A 7 10.28 9.99 5.07
CA ILE A 7 9.18 9.34 4.37
C ILE A 7 8.79 8.11 5.18
N GLY A 8 7.57 8.10 5.72
CA GLY A 8 7.04 6.99 6.47
C GLY A 8 6.56 5.84 5.58
N VAL A 9 6.40 4.65 6.17
CA VAL A 9 5.86 3.47 5.47
C VAL A 9 4.50 3.76 4.83
N ARG A 10 3.68 4.57 5.50
CA ARG A 10 2.39 5.03 4.97
C ARG A 10 2.56 5.85 3.70
N ASP A 11 3.49 6.81 3.67
CA ASP A 11 3.72 7.68 2.52
C ASP A 11 4.20 6.87 1.31
N VAL A 12 5.07 5.88 1.54
CA VAL A 12 5.52 4.94 0.50
C VAL A 12 4.35 4.12 -0.03
N ALA A 13 3.50 3.58 0.84
CA ALA A 13 2.37 2.75 0.44
C ALA A 13 1.32 3.57 -0.33
N GLU A 14 1.04 4.81 0.07
CA GLU A 14 0.18 5.76 -0.66
C GLU A 14 0.75 6.03 -2.07
N TYR A 15 2.05 6.34 -2.16
CA TYR A 15 2.70 6.61 -3.43
C TYR A 15 2.68 5.39 -4.38
N VAL A 16 3.01 4.20 -3.86
CA VAL A 16 3.01 2.96 -4.67
C VAL A 16 1.61 2.61 -5.15
N ARG A 17 0.58 2.76 -4.30
CA ARG A 17 -0.81 2.51 -4.68
C ARG A 17 -1.24 3.39 -5.86
N ASP A 18 -0.92 4.68 -5.81
CA ASP A 18 -1.36 5.65 -6.80
C ASP A 18 -0.56 5.50 -8.11
N LEU A 19 0.77 5.39 -8.01
CA LEU A 19 1.64 5.19 -9.17
C LEU A 19 1.32 3.89 -9.94
N SER A 20 1.09 2.79 -9.22
CA SER A 20 0.79 1.51 -9.86
C SER A 20 -0.56 1.53 -10.60
N LEU A 21 -1.55 2.28 -10.11
CA LEU A 21 -2.83 2.46 -10.80
C LEU A 21 -2.66 3.27 -12.09
N GLU A 22 -1.92 4.38 -12.05
CA GLU A 22 -1.64 5.20 -13.24
C GLU A 22 -0.91 4.41 -14.33
N LEU A 23 0.12 3.67 -13.92
CA LEU A 23 0.87 2.81 -14.83
C LEU A 23 0.01 1.67 -15.39
N ALA A 24 -0.88 1.08 -14.57
CA ALA A 24 -1.79 0.03 -15.05
C ALA A 24 -2.71 0.56 -16.15
N HIS A 25 -3.25 1.77 -15.97
CA HIS A 25 -4.06 2.43 -16.99
C HIS A 25 -3.28 2.72 -18.26
N MET A 26 -2.02 3.18 -18.16
CA MET A 26 -1.14 3.36 -19.31
C MET A 26 -0.89 2.03 -20.04
N ALA A 27 -0.55 0.98 -19.31
CA ALA A 27 -0.29 -0.35 -19.86
C ALA A 27 -1.52 -0.92 -20.59
N ARG A 28 -2.73 -0.75 -20.04
CA ARG A 28 -3.98 -1.14 -20.70
C ARG A 28 -4.18 -0.39 -22.02
N ARG A 29 -3.99 0.93 -22.04
CA ARG A 29 -4.11 1.73 -23.27
C ARG A 29 -3.08 1.32 -24.34
N ALA A 30 -1.91 0.87 -23.92
CA ALA A 30 -0.87 0.35 -24.81
C ALA A 30 -1.06 -1.11 -25.23
N GLY A 31 -2.12 -1.80 -24.77
CA GLY A 31 -2.35 -3.22 -25.06
C GLY A 31 -1.45 -4.19 -24.29
N LEU A 32 -0.70 -3.71 -23.30
CA LEU A 32 0.24 -4.50 -22.49
C LEU A 32 -0.49 -5.19 -21.31
N VAL A 33 -1.37 -6.13 -21.63
CA VAL A 33 -2.30 -6.74 -20.65
C VAL A 33 -1.59 -7.39 -19.46
N SER A 34 -0.49 -8.11 -19.70
CA SER A 34 0.27 -8.77 -18.62
C SER A 34 0.89 -7.75 -17.65
N VAL A 35 1.43 -6.66 -18.18
CA VAL A 35 2.02 -5.57 -17.38
C VAL A 35 0.93 -4.87 -16.56
N ALA A 36 -0.21 -4.56 -17.18
CA ALA A 36 -1.36 -3.99 -16.47
C ALA A 36 -1.82 -4.87 -15.31
N GLY A 37 -1.91 -6.20 -15.53
CA GLY A 37 -2.28 -7.15 -14.48
C GLY A 37 -1.31 -7.18 -13.30
N GLY A 38 0.00 -7.09 -13.56
CA GLY A 38 1.02 -7.00 -12.51
C GLY A 38 0.92 -5.69 -11.70
N LEU A 39 0.70 -4.57 -12.38
CA LEU A 39 0.55 -3.26 -11.74
C LEU A 39 -0.72 -3.17 -10.89
N GLU A 40 -1.82 -3.80 -11.32
CA GLU A 40 -3.04 -3.93 -10.51
C GLU A 40 -2.85 -4.79 -9.26
N GLN A 41 -1.98 -5.79 -9.32
CA GLN A 41 -1.61 -6.56 -8.12
C GLN A 41 -0.81 -5.69 -7.15
N ALA A 42 0.16 -4.92 -7.65
CA ALA A 42 0.92 -3.98 -6.84
C ALA A 42 0.01 -2.94 -6.16
N HIS A 43 -0.95 -2.38 -6.91
CA HIS A 43 -1.97 -1.47 -6.38
C HIS A 43 -2.75 -2.09 -5.22
N ARG A 44 -3.26 -3.32 -5.41
CA ARG A 44 -4.02 -4.03 -4.35
C ARG A 44 -3.17 -4.36 -3.13
N ALA A 45 -1.90 -4.73 -3.33
CA ALA A 45 -0.98 -5.00 -2.22
C ALA A 45 -0.72 -3.74 -1.39
N ALA A 46 -0.50 -2.60 -2.04
CA ALA A 46 -0.32 -1.32 -1.36
C ALA A 46 -1.60 -0.87 -0.63
N ASP A 47 -2.78 -1.06 -1.23
CA ASP A 47 -4.06 -0.77 -0.56
C ASP A 47 -4.29 -1.64 0.69
N ALA A 48 -3.91 -2.92 0.62
CA ALA A 48 -3.99 -3.83 1.77
C ALA A 48 -3.06 -3.39 2.92
N GLU A 49 -1.84 -2.94 2.60
CA GLU A 49 -0.89 -2.42 3.59
C GLU A 49 -1.45 -1.16 4.28
N LEU A 50 -2.02 -0.23 3.51
CA LEU A 50 -2.64 0.98 4.08
C LEU A 50 -3.78 0.66 5.03
N ARG A 51 -4.62 -0.34 4.72
CA ARG A 51 -5.68 -0.80 5.63
C ARG A 51 -5.12 -1.45 6.89
N ALA A 52 -4.03 -2.19 6.77
CA ALA A 52 -3.36 -2.78 7.92
C ALA A 52 -2.80 -1.69 8.86
N LEU A 53 -2.20 -0.64 8.30
CA LEU A 53 -1.70 0.52 9.06
C LEU A 53 -2.82 1.35 9.73
N GLN A 54 -4.04 1.33 9.18
CA GLN A 54 -5.21 2.02 9.74
C GLN A 54 -5.97 1.19 10.78
N SER A 55 -5.79 -0.13 10.79
CA SER A 55 -6.45 -1.00 11.75
C SER A 55 -5.75 -0.87 13.11
N PRO A 56 -6.45 -0.42 14.17
CA PRO A 56 -5.84 -0.44 15.51
C PRO A 56 -5.47 -1.88 15.82
N SER A 57 -4.24 -2.09 16.31
CA SER A 57 -3.77 -3.38 16.82
C SER A 57 -4.68 -3.84 17.97
N GLY A 58 -5.80 -4.45 17.63
CA GLY A 58 -6.76 -5.06 18.52
C GLY A 58 -6.35 -6.49 18.81
N ASN A 59 -5.15 -6.66 19.37
CA ASN A 59 -4.81 -7.91 20.03
C ASN A 59 -4.17 -7.56 21.38
N ALA A 60 -5.00 -7.07 22.29
CA ALA A 60 -4.71 -7.13 23.71
C ALA A 60 -4.81 -8.60 24.13
N ALA A 61 -3.69 -9.33 24.09
CA ALA A 61 -3.43 -10.37 25.07
C ALA A 61 -2.62 -9.70 26.19
N PRO A 62 -2.96 -9.87 27.47
CA PRO A 62 -3.12 -11.19 28.08
C PRO A 62 -4.33 -11.30 29.03
N ASP A 63 -5.01 -12.44 29.02
CA ASP A 63 -5.76 -12.88 30.20
C ASP A 63 -5.25 -14.28 30.58
N GLU A 64 -3.98 -14.33 30.97
CA GLU A 64 -3.54 -15.34 31.93
C GLU A 64 -3.99 -14.87 33.32
N ALA A 65 -5.28 -15.10 33.62
CA ALA A 65 -5.77 -15.06 34.99
C ALA A 65 -5.56 -16.45 35.60
N ALA A 66 -4.69 -16.45 36.61
CA ALA A 66 -4.32 -17.53 37.51
C ALA A 66 -5.50 -18.25 38.19
#